data_AF-A0A7S3AT11-F1
#
_entry.id   AF-A0A7S3AT11-F1
#
_cell.length_a   1.000
_cell.length_b   1.000
_cell.length_c   1.000
_cell.angle_alpha   90.00
_cell.angle_beta   90.00
_cell.angle_gamma   90.00
#
_symmetry.space_group_name_H-M   'P 1'
#
loop_
_entity.id
_entity.type
_entity.pdbx_description
1 polymer ?
#
loop_
_entity_poly.entity_id
_entity_poly.type
_entity_poly.pdbx_seq_one_letter_code
_entity_poly.pdbx_strand_id
1 'polypeptide(L)'
;FEQRYFVNAQWWDKAGNGPIFFYFGNEDNVELYVNHTGLMWESAAEFGALLVFGEHRYYGTSLPYADGTPGCLAYLTTEQAMADFAYLIDHVRQTMGAAHSPVIGFGGSYGGMLGAWFRQHYPTAVDGVIAASAPIWSF
;
A
#
# COMPACT_ATOMS: atom_id res chain seq x y z
N PHE A 1 10.22 13.40 0.75
CA PHE A 1 9.43 13.86 -0.41
C PHE A 1 7.96 13.61 -0.11
N GLU A 2 7.04 14.12 -0.91
CA GLU A 2 5.61 13.89 -0.70
C GLU A 2 5.18 12.62 -1.45
N GLN A 3 4.79 11.59 -0.71
CA GLN A 3 4.21 10.37 -1.26
C GLN A 3 2.68 10.49 -1.23
N ARG A 4 2.04 10.28 -2.38
CA ARG A 4 0.58 10.28 -2.49
C ARG A 4 0.01 8.97 -1.98
N TYR A 5 -1.13 9.07 -1.32
CA TYR A 5 -1.96 7.91 -0.98
C TYR A 5 -3.43 8.34 -0.93
N PHE A 6 -4.33 7.38 -1.09
CA PHE A 6 -5.77 7.60 -0.93
C PHE A 6 -6.27 6.86 0.29
N VAL A 7 -7.26 7.45 0.97
CA VAL A 7 -7.95 6.84 2.11
C VAL A 7 -9.45 6.93 1.90
N ASN A 8 -10.16 5.85 2.17
CA ASN A 8 -11.61 5.84 2.28
C ASN A 8 -12.04 5.16 3.58
N ALA A 9 -12.67 5.94 4.46
CA ALA A 9 -13.17 5.50 5.76
C ALA A 9 -14.69 5.30 5.82
N GLN A 10 -15.39 5.31 4.68
CA GLN A 10 -16.85 5.25 4.59
C GLN A 10 -17.45 4.06 5.37
N TRP A 11 -16.77 2.92 5.34
CA TRP A 11 -17.24 1.69 5.99
C TRP A 11 -16.42 1.29 7.21
N TRP A 12 -15.44 2.11 7.61
CA TRP A 12 -14.49 1.69 8.62
C TRP A 12 -15.12 1.64 10.01
N ASP A 13 -15.16 0.45 10.61
CA ASP A 13 -15.56 0.27 12.01
C ASP A 13 -14.42 0.68 12.94
N LYS A 14 -14.27 2.00 13.12
CA LYS A 14 -13.25 2.56 14.00
C LYS A 14 -13.40 2.09 15.45
N ALA A 15 -14.63 1.88 15.94
CA ALA A 15 -14.87 1.51 17.33
C ALA A 15 -14.49 0.04 17.60
N GLY A 16 -14.75 -0.84 16.63
CA GLY A 16 -14.38 -2.26 16.68
C GLY A 16 -12.94 -2.58 16.27
N ASN A 17 -12.10 -1.57 15.99
CA ASN A 17 -10.77 -1.73 15.39
C ASN A 17 -10.82 -2.49 14.06
N GLY A 18 -11.77 -2.14 13.19
CA GLY A 18 -11.90 -2.69 11.85
C GLY A 18 -10.58 -2.66 11.08
N PRO A 19 -10.33 -3.64 10.20
CA PRO A 19 -9.05 -3.83 9.53
C PRO A 19 -8.71 -2.66 8.61
N ILE A 20 -7.43 -2.47 8.34
CA ILE A 20 -6.94 -1.64 7.25
C ILE A 20 -6.69 -2.56 6.07
N PHE A 21 -7.36 -2.32 4.94
CA PHE A 21 -7.00 -2.91 3.66
C PHE A 21 -6.03 -1.96 2.96
N PHE A 22 -4.78 -2.40 2.82
CA PHE A 22 -3.70 -1.59 2.28
C PHE A 22 -3.28 -2.12 0.91
N TYR A 23 -3.46 -1.34 -0.15
CA TYR A 23 -2.95 -1.68 -1.47
C TYR A 23 -1.51 -1.21 -1.64
N PHE A 24 -0.62 -2.15 -1.98
CA PHE A 24 0.76 -1.86 -2.38
C PHE A 24 0.76 -1.39 -3.84
N GLY A 25 0.65 -0.07 -4.03
CA GLY A 25 0.76 0.53 -5.36
C GLY A 25 2.08 0.15 -6.02
N ASN A 26 2.02 -0.04 -7.33
CA ASN A 26 3.10 -0.63 -8.11
C ASN A 26 3.49 0.32 -9.26
N GLU A 27 3.79 -0.21 -10.44
CA GLU A 27 4.48 0.49 -11.54
C GLU A 27 3.62 1.48 -12.34
N ASP A 28 2.66 2.15 -11.69
CA ASP A 28 1.81 3.18 -12.34
C ASP A 28 1.21 4.16 -11.32
N ASN A 29 0.52 5.18 -11.82
CA ASN A 29 -0.30 6.10 -11.05
C ASN A 29 -1.33 5.32 -10.21
N VAL A 30 -1.38 5.59 -8.91
CA VAL A 30 -2.18 4.80 -7.97
C VAL A 30 -3.70 4.89 -8.23
N GLU A 31 -4.18 5.93 -8.90
CA GLU A 31 -5.59 6.07 -9.28
C GLU A 31 -6.07 4.92 -10.19
N LEU A 32 -5.16 4.33 -10.97
CA LEU A 32 -5.46 3.12 -11.76
C LEU A 32 -5.91 1.99 -10.82
N TYR A 33 -5.17 1.75 -9.75
CA TYR A 33 -5.45 0.65 -8.81
C TYR A 33 -6.65 0.93 -7.93
N VAL A 34 -6.87 2.20 -7.56
CA VAL A 34 -8.12 2.67 -6.92
C VAL A 34 -9.33 2.26 -7.77
N ASN A 35 -9.29 2.47 -9.09
CA ASN A 35 -10.41 2.20 -9.98
C ASN A 35 -10.58 0.72 -10.39
N HIS A 36 -9.53 -0.09 -10.28
CA HIS A 36 -9.53 -1.46 -10.81
C HIS A 36 -9.35 -2.58 -9.77
N THR A 37 -9.16 -2.26 -8.49
CA THR A 37 -9.07 -3.26 -7.41
C THR A 37 -10.42 -3.49 -6.73
N GLY A 38 -11.40 -3.98 -7.49
CA GLY A 38 -12.79 -4.16 -7.03
C GLY A 38 -12.94 -4.95 -5.73
N LEU A 39 -12.12 -5.99 -5.54
CA LEU A 39 -12.15 -6.85 -4.35
C LEU A 39 -12.06 -6.05 -3.03
N MET A 40 -11.19 -5.04 -2.95
CA MET A 40 -11.08 -4.22 -1.73
C MET A 40 -12.36 -3.44 -1.46
N TRP A 41 -12.97 -2.86 -2.50
CA TRP A 41 -14.19 -2.06 -2.42
C TRP A 41 -15.40 -2.92 -2.05
N GLU A 42 -15.55 -4.08 -2.70
CA GLU A 42 -16.66 -5.00 -2.51
C GLU A 42 -16.64 -5.62 -1.09
N SER A 43 -15.46 -5.86 -0.54
CA SER A 43 -15.31 -6.42 0.81
C SER A 43 -15.33 -5.37 1.93
N ALA A 44 -15.14 -4.09 1.63
CA ALA A 44 -14.93 -3.06 2.67
C ALA A 44 -16.07 -2.99 3.70
N ALA A 45 -17.33 -3.06 3.24
CA ALA A 45 -18.50 -2.99 4.10
C ALA A 45 -18.66 -4.22 5.01
N GLU A 46 -18.41 -5.41 4.47
CA GLU A 46 -18.54 -6.67 5.21
C GLU A 46 -17.51 -6.76 6.35
N PHE A 47 -16.28 -6.32 6.09
CA PHE A 47 -15.21 -6.37 7.07
C PHE A 47 -15.13 -5.11 7.95
N GLY A 48 -15.92 -4.06 7.66
CA GLY A 48 -15.79 -2.78 8.32
C GLY A 48 -14.41 -2.14 8.11
N ALA A 49 -13.86 -2.23 6.90
CA ALA A 49 -12.46 -1.93 6.61
C ALA A 49 -12.19 -0.46 6.27
N LEU A 50 -11.03 0.04 6.70
CA LEU A 50 -10.41 1.27 6.18
C LEU A 50 -9.67 0.94 4.89
N LEU A 51 -10.01 1.58 3.78
CA LEU A 51 -9.28 1.38 2.53
C LEU A 51 -8.15 2.40 2.40
N VAL A 52 -6.95 1.91 2.09
CA VAL A 52 -5.76 2.72 1.85
C VAL A 52 -5.08 2.25 0.58
N PHE A 53 -4.75 3.18 -0.32
CA PHE A 53 -3.97 2.90 -1.52
C PHE A 53 -2.70 3.75 -1.50
N GLY A 54 -1.55 3.13 -1.24
CA GLY A 54 -0.25 3.83 -1.23
C GLY A 54 0.37 3.88 -2.61
N GLU A 55 0.75 5.06 -3.11
CA GLU A 55 1.43 5.18 -4.39
C GLU A 55 2.91 4.80 -4.28
N HIS A 56 3.42 4.08 -5.28
CA HIS A 56 4.82 3.72 -5.33
C HIS A 56 5.69 4.95 -5.61
N ARG A 57 6.84 5.07 -4.92
CA ARG A 57 7.83 6.11 -5.24
C ARG A 57 8.21 6.07 -6.72
N TYR A 58 8.40 7.24 -7.33
CA TYR A 58 8.69 7.46 -8.75
C TYR A 58 7.54 7.18 -9.73
N TYR A 59 6.33 6.86 -9.25
CA TYR A 59 5.15 6.71 -10.09
C TYR A 59 4.08 7.75 -9.73
N GLY A 60 3.22 8.06 -10.70
CA GLY A 60 2.17 9.08 -10.54
C GLY A 60 2.74 10.43 -10.14
N THR A 61 2.37 10.91 -8.95
CA THR A 61 2.84 12.20 -8.41
C THR A 61 3.86 12.03 -7.29
N SER A 62 4.20 10.79 -6.92
CA SER A 62 5.08 10.47 -5.79
C SER A 62 6.54 10.48 -6.19
N LEU A 63 7.06 11.65 -6.55
CA LEU A 63 8.39 11.81 -7.14
C LEU A 63 9.40 12.36 -6.11
N PRO A 64 10.40 11.57 -5.65
CA PRO A 64 11.43 12.05 -4.74
C PRO A 64 12.31 13.15 -5.33
N TYR A 65 12.48 13.10 -6.65
CA TYR A 65 13.22 14.08 -7.45
C TYR A 65 12.38 14.45 -8.66
N ALA A 66 12.55 15.67 -9.17
CA ALA A 66 11.96 16.07 -10.44
C ALA A 66 12.54 15.21 -11.59
N ASP A 67 11.68 14.87 -12.55
CA ASP A 67 12.08 14.12 -13.74
C ASP A 67 13.24 14.82 -14.48
N GLY A 68 14.16 14.04 -15.03
CA GLY A 68 15.36 14.53 -15.71
C GLY A 68 16.52 14.98 -14.80
N THR A 69 16.40 14.90 -13.47
CA THR A 69 17.51 15.20 -12.56
C THR A 69 18.61 14.11 -12.66
N PRO A 70 19.91 14.45 -12.86
CA PRO A 70 20.97 13.45 -12.89
C PRO A 70 21.00 12.58 -11.62
N GLY A 71 21.01 11.27 -11.78
CA GLY A 71 20.98 10.32 -10.65
C GLY A 71 19.62 10.22 -9.93
N CYS A 72 18.54 10.75 -10.51
CA CYS A 72 17.20 10.74 -9.88
C CYS A 72 16.73 9.35 -9.48
N LEU A 73 17.11 8.30 -10.22
CA LEU A 73 16.66 6.92 -9.99
C LEU A 73 17.46 6.17 -8.91
N ALA A 74 18.45 6.80 -8.27
CA ALA A 74 19.30 6.12 -7.27
C ALA A 74 18.50 5.51 -6.10
N TYR A 75 17.29 6.00 -5.82
CA TYR A 75 16.42 5.49 -4.76
C TYR A 75 15.16 4.77 -5.28
N LEU A 76 15.08 4.48 -6.58
CA LEU A 76 14.03 3.63 -7.15
C LEU A 76 14.42 2.17 -6.95
N THR A 77 14.16 1.66 -5.74
CA THR A 77 14.42 0.26 -5.36
C THR A 77 13.21 -0.29 -4.60
N THR A 78 13.05 -1.61 -4.62
CA THR A 78 11.95 -2.29 -3.94
C THR A 78 12.07 -2.16 -2.42
N GLU A 79 13.29 -2.24 -1.87
CA GLU A 79 13.56 -2.08 -0.44
C GLU A 79 13.08 -0.72 0.07
N GLN A 80 13.36 0.32 -0.71
CA GLN A 80 12.96 1.67 -0.41
C GLN A 80 11.43 1.88 -0.53
N ALA A 81 10.79 1.30 -1.55
CA ALA A 81 9.34 1.33 -1.68
C ALA A 81 8.64 0.62 -0.50
N MET A 82 9.17 -0.53 -0.07
CA MET A 82 8.68 -1.20 1.14
C MET A 82 8.89 -0.35 2.38
N ALA A 83 10.04 0.32 2.54
CA ALA A 83 10.25 1.22 3.67
C ALA A 83 9.24 2.39 3.70
N ASP A 84 8.89 2.95 2.53
CA ASP A 84 7.83 3.96 2.42
C ASP A 84 6.48 3.43 2.87
N PHE A 85 6.09 2.23 2.44
CA PHE A 85 4.82 1.65 2.83
C PHE A 85 4.75 1.32 4.32
N ALA A 86 5.87 0.89 4.93
CA ALA A 86 5.93 0.68 6.37
C ALA A 86 5.70 1.98 7.13
N TYR A 87 6.35 3.06 6.70
CA TYR A 87 6.15 4.39 7.25
C TYR A 87 4.71 4.88 7.04
N LEU A 88 4.15 4.68 5.84
CA LEU A 88 2.79 5.11 5.51
C LEU A 88 1.73 4.37 6.35
N ILE A 89 1.89 3.06 6.56
CA ILE A 89 0.98 2.29 7.42
C ILE A 89 1.01 2.82 8.86
N ASP A 90 2.20 3.09 9.41
CA ASP A 90 2.36 3.68 10.73
C ASP A 90 1.73 5.09 10.81
N HIS A 91 1.98 5.92 9.79
CA HIS A 91 1.38 7.25 9.67
C HIS A 91 -0.16 7.18 9.65
N VAL A 92 -0.76 6.27 8.88
CA VAL A 92 -2.21 6.08 8.84
C VAL A 92 -2.73 5.60 10.19
N ARG A 93 -2.06 4.64 10.84
CA ARG A 93 -2.44 4.16 12.18
C ARG A 93 -2.49 5.30 13.20
N GLN A 94 -1.50 6.17 13.20
CA GLN A 94 -1.42 7.30 14.13
C GLN A 94 -2.48 8.36 13.83
N THR A 95 -2.59 8.78 12.56
CA THR A 95 -3.49 9.87 12.16
C THR A 95 -4.96 9.49 12.21
N MET A 96 -5.30 8.24 11.92
CA MET A 96 -6.67 7.74 11.96
C MET A 96 -7.07 7.21 13.34
N GLY A 97 -6.12 7.02 14.26
CA GLY A 97 -6.35 6.39 15.56
C GLY A 97 -6.65 4.90 15.45
N ALA A 98 -5.94 4.20 14.55
CA ALA A 98 -6.12 2.79 14.19
C ALA A 98 -5.00 1.89 14.77
N ALA A 99 -4.47 2.24 15.95
CA ALA A 99 -3.31 1.57 16.55
C ALA A 99 -3.48 0.06 16.75
N HIS A 100 -4.72 -0.41 16.91
CA HIS A 100 -5.07 -1.82 17.10
C HIS A 100 -5.73 -2.46 15.88
N SER A 101 -5.90 -1.71 14.78
CA SER A 101 -6.47 -2.27 13.56
C SER A 101 -5.47 -3.23 12.91
N PRO A 102 -5.88 -4.48 12.61
CA PRO A 102 -5.07 -5.38 11.80
C PRO A 102 -4.95 -4.82 10.38
N VAL A 103 -3.84 -5.09 9.71
CA VAL A 103 -3.57 -4.60 8.36
C VAL A 103 -3.48 -5.81 7.43
N ILE A 104 -4.37 -5.86 6.43
CA ILE A 104 -4.31 -6.84 5.35
C ILE A 104 -3.84 -6.14 4.08
N GLY A 105 -2.73 -6.60 3.55
CA GLY A 105 -2.14 -6.07 2.33
C GLY A 105 -2.75 -6.69 1.07
N PHE A 106 -2.84 -5.90 0.01
CA PHE A 106 -3.34 -6.30 -1.30
C PHE A 106 -2.37 -5.83 -2.38
N GLY A 107 -2.19 -6.62 -3.42
CA GLY A 107 -1.42 -6.21 -4.59
C GLY A 107 -1.55 -7.19 -5.74
N GLY A 108 -1.49 -6.67 -6.97
CA GLY A 108 -1.48 -7.46 -8.19
C GLY A 108 -0.15 -7.32 -8.94
N SER A 109 0.30 -8.34 -9.69
CA SER A 109 1.55 -8.27 -10.46
C SER A 109 2.75 -7.91 -9.54
N TYR A 110 3.53 -6.89 -9.88
CA TYR A 110 4.59 -6.34 -9.03
C TYR A 110 4.07 -5.84 -7.67
N GLY A 111 2.86 -5.27 -7.59
CA GLY A 111 2.23 -4.93 -6.32
C GLY A 111 2.02 -6.15 -5.42
N GLY A 112 1.71 -7.30 -6.03
CA GLY A 112 1.62 -8.58 -5.34
C GLY A 112 2.98 -9.08 -4.85
N MET A 113 4.04 -8.88 -5.65
CA MET A 113 5.42 -9.17 -5.24
C MET A 113 5.84 -8.29 -4.05
N LEU A 114 5.58 -6.98 -4.15
CA LEU A 114 5.80 -6.02 -3.08
C LEU A 114 5.11 -6.44 -1.80
N GLY A 115 3.82 -6.79 -1.86
CA GLY A 115 3.10 -7.25 -0.69
C GLY A 115 3.68 -8.52 -0.08
N ALA A 116 4.02 -9.52 -0.91
CA ALA A 116 4.61 -10.77 -0.43
C ALA A 116 5.94 -10.53 0.29
N TRP A 117 6.85 -9.76 -0.30
CA TRP A 117 8.13 -9.39 0.31
C TRP A 117 7.95 -8.50 1.53
N PHE A 118 6.99 -7.57 1.48
CA PHE A 118 6.70 -6.69 2.60
C PHE A 118 6.26 -7.48 3.84
N ARG A 119 5.41 -8.51 3.68
CA ARG A 119 5.05 -9.39 4.81
C ARG A 119 6.27 -10.12 5.38
N GLN A 120 7.24 -10.51 4.56
CA GLN A 120 8.46 -11.18 5.01
C GLN A 120 9.39 -10.24 5.79
N HIS A 121 9.51 -8.99 5.35
CA HIS A 121 10.46 -8.03 5.92
C HIS A 121 9.88 -7.12 7.01
N TYR A 122 8.58 -6.85 6.98
CA TYR A 122 7.85 -5.99 7.92
C TYR A 122 6.64 -6.71 8.54
N PRO A 123 6.82 -7.86 9.19
CA PRO A 123 5.71 -8.67 9.71
C PRO A 123 4.95 -8.03 10.89
N THR A 124 5.46 -6.93 11.46
CA THR A 124 4.75 -6.15 12.49
C THR A 124 3.88 -5.03 11.91
N ALA A 125 4.10 -4.67 10.64
CA ALA A 125 3.35 -3.63 9.94
C ALA A 125 2.12 -4.20 9.22
N VAL A 126 2.18 -5.46 8.74
CA VAL A 126 1.07 -6.14 8.06
C VAL A 126 0.82 -7.52 8.65
N ASP A 127 -0.44 -7.88 8.86
CA ASP A 127 -0.87 -9.16 9.45
C ASP A 127 -0.98 -10.29 8.42
N GLY A 128 -1.33 -9.95 7.18
CA GLY A 128 -1.45 -10.90 6.07
C GLY A 128 -1.53 -10.19 4.72
N VAL A 129 -1.30 -10.92 3.62
CA VAL A 129 -1.28 -10.33 2.27
C VAL A 129 -1.97 -11.24 1.26
N ILE A 130 -2.81 -10.63 0.42
CA ILE A 130 -3.34 -11.23 -0.81
C ILE A 130 -2.44 -10.79 -1.98
N ALA A 131 -1.51 -11.67 -2.36
CA ALA A 131 -0.57 -11.44 -3.46
C ALA A 131 -1.11 -12.02 -4.77
N ALA A 132 -1.95 -11.26 -5.47
CA ALA A 132 -2.65 -11.72 -6.66
C ALA A 132 -1.71 -11.77 -7.89
N SER A 133 -1.56 -12.97 -8.47
CA SER A 133 -0.76 -13.19 -9.69
C SER A 133 0.66 -12.61 -9.59
N ALA A 134 1.31 -12.76 -8.43
CA ALA A 134 2.65 -12.25 -8.15
C ALA A 134 3.72 -13.24 -8.64
N PRO A 135 4.53 -12.92 -9.66
CA PRO A 135 5.53 -13.85 -10.22
C PRO A 135 6.83 -13.92 -9.38
N ILE A 136 6.72 -14.19 -8.07
CA ILE A 136 7.82 -14.09 -7.09
C ILE A 136 9.04 -15.02 -7.32
N TRP A 137 8.94 -15.98 -8.26
CA TRP A 137 9.98 -16.95 -8.59
C TRP A 137 10.50 -16.83 -10.02
N SER A 138 10.20 -15.74 -10.72
CA SER A 138 10.55 -15.58 -12.14
C SER A 138 11.88 -14.84 -12.37
N PHE A 139 12.70 -14.69 -11.33
CA PHE A 139 13.95 -13.91 -11.33
C PHE A 139 14.99 -14.54 -10.41
#